data_AF-A0A502IQG7-F1
#
_entry.id   AF-A0A502IQG7-F1
#
_cell.length_a   1.000
_cell.length_b   1.000
_cell.length_c   1.000
_cell.angle_alpha   90.00
_cell.angle_beta   90.00
_cell.angle_gamma   90.00
#
_symmetry.space_group_name_H-M   'P 1'
#
loop_
_entity.id
_entity.type
_entity.pdbx_description
1 polymer ?
#
loop_
_entity_poly.entity_id
_entity_poly.type
_entity_poly.pdbx_seq_one_letter_code
_entity_poly.pdbx_strand_id
1 'polypeptide(L)'
;MAIKGQKFRSYPESLKLEAVRLHLNEKWTHKQIAEHLGINDKDRVKVWMRKYRKQGEFGLLDQRGRREVYLDQDRYVHKIERENEILKKCLEIWMREG
;
A
#
# COMPACT_ATOMS: atom_id res chain seq x y z
N MET A 1 -26.04 4.72 1.75
CA MET A 1 -26.35 4.10 3.06
C MET A 1 -26.07 2.61 2.98
N ALA A 2 -25.54 1.99 4.03
CA ALA A 2 -25.35 0.54 4.07
C ALA A 2 -26.71 -0.15 4.29
N ILE A 3 -26.98 -1.23 3.54
CA ILE A 3 -28.25 -1.97 3.64
C ILE A 3 -28.12 -3.03 4.74
N LYS A 4 -29.12 -3.14 5.63
CA LYS A 4 -29.15 -4.16 6.68
C LYS A 4 -29.06 -5.56 6.03
N GLY A 5 -28.07 -6.35 6.45
CA GLY A 5 -27.79 -7.68 5.87
C GLY A 5 -26.83 -7.70 4.68
N GLN A 6 -26.31 -6.55 4.24
CA GLN A 6 -25.30 -6.50 3.19
C GLN A 6 -24.02 -7.22 3.61
N LYS A 7 -23.64 -8.27 2.87
CA LYS A 7 -22.37 -8.98 3.07
C LYS A 7 -21.26 -8.27 2.30
N PHE A 8 -20.28 -7.74 3.02
CA PHE A 8 -19.08 -7.18 2.41
C PHE A 8 -18.07 -8.28 2.12
N ARG A 9 -17.65 -8.40 0.84
CA ARG A 9 -16.49 -9.22 0.52
C ARG A 9 -15.22 -8.62 1.14
N SER A 10 -14.49 -9.46 1.86
CA SER A 10 -13.12 -9.17 2.29
C SER A 10 -12.16 -9.77 1.28
N TYR A 11 -11.08 -9.06 0.98
CA TYR A 11 -10.01 -9.55 0.12
C TYR A 11 -8.73 -9.64 0.96
N PRO A 12 -7.98 -10.75 0.86
CA PRO A 12 -6.73 -10.90 1.59
C PRO A 12 -5.70 -9.89 1.09
N GLU A 13 -4.74 -9.55 1.94
CA GLU A 13 -3.69 -8.59 1.62
C GLU A 13 -2.85 -9.01 0.41
N SER A 14 -2.50 -10.29 0.33
CA SER A 14 -1.77 -10.86 -0.81
C SER A 14 -2.42 -10.56 -2.15
N LEU A 15 -3.75 -10.66 -2.24
CA LEU A 15 -4.50 -10.35 -3.46
C LEU A 15 -4.45 -8.85 -3.79
N LYS A 16 -4.46 -7.98 -2.77
CA LYS A 16 -4.33 -6.53 -2.98
C LYS A 16 -2.92 -6.17 -3.46
N LEU A 17 -1.89 -6.82 -2.93
CA LEU A 17 -0.50 -6.64 -3.37
C LEU A 17 -0.32 -7.10 -4.81
N GLU A 18 -0.90 -8.24 -5.18
CA GLU A 18 -0.87 -8.74 -6.55
C GLU A 18 -1.56 -7.76 -7.52
N ALA A 19 -2.69 -7.18 -7.11
CA ALA A 19 -3.34 -6.14 -7.89
C ALA A 19 -2.41 -4.94 -8.14
N VAL A 20 -1.65 -4.50 -7.13
CA VAL A 20 -0.66 -3.41 -7.26
C VAL A 20 0.48 -3.81 -8.19
N ARG A 21 1.03 -5.02 -8.04
CA ARG A 21 2.10 -5.56 -8.90
C ARG A 21 1.69 -5.54 -10.38
N LEU A 22 0.51 -6.07 -10.70
CA LEU A 22 -0.03 -6.09 -12.07
C LEU A 22 -0.16 -4.68 -12.66
N HIS A 23 -0.60 -3.70 -11.87
CA HIS A 23 -0.72 -2.33 -12.35
C HIS A 23 0.65 -1.66 -12.57
N LEU A 24 1.60 -1.83 -11.65
CA LEU A 24 2.88 -1.13 -11.70
C LEU A 24 3.83 -1.74 -12.72
N ASN A 25 3.91 -3.06 -12.78
CA ASN A 25 4.90 -3.78 -13.59
C ASN A 25 4.35 -4.07 -14.99
N GLU A 26 3.10 -4.52 -15.07
CA GLU A 26 2.51 -4.99 -16.32
C GLU A 26 1.60 -3.92 -16.97
N LYS A 27 1.38 -2.77 -16.30
CA LYS A 27 0.56 -1.65 -16.77
C LYS A 27 -0.90 -2.02 -17.04
N TRP A 28 -1.41 -3.03 -16.35
CA TRP A 28 -2.81 -3.43 -16.48
C TRP A 28 -3.75 -2.33 -15.97
N THR A 29 -4.88 -2.20 -16.65
CA THR A 29 -5.96 -1.30 -16.21
C THR A 29 -6.68 -1.88 -14.99
N HIS A 30 -7.31 -1.02 -14.18
CA HIS A 30 -8.11 -1.48 -13.04
C HIS A 30 -9.21 -2.48 -13.43
N LYS A 31 -9.75 -2.37 -14.66
CA LYS A 31 -10.76 -3.30 -15.18
C LYS A 31 -10.15 -4.69 -15.41
N GLN A 32 -9.03 -4.78 -16.11
CA GLN A 32 -8.33 -6.05 -16.38
C GLN A 32 -7.93 -6.75 -15.07
N ILE A 33 -7.42 -5.99 -14.11
CA ILE A 33 -7.05 -6.52 -12.79
C ILE A 33 -8.27 -7.07 -12.05
N ALA A 34 -9.38 -6.33 -12.07
CA ALA A 34 -10.60 -6.76 -11.40
C ALA A 34 -11.17 -8.05 -12.00
N GLU A 35 -11.16 -8.16 -13.32
CA GLU A 35 -11.59 -9.36 -14.04
C GLU A 35 -10.69 -10.56 -13.73
N HIS A 36 -9.37 -10.37 -13.81
CA HIS A 36 -8.39 -11.44 -13.58
C HIS A 36 -8.36 -11.95 -12.14
N LEU A 37 -8.48 -11.06 -11.15
CA LEU A 37 -8.46 -11.44 -9.74
C LEU A 37 -9.86 -11.76 -9.17
N GLY A 38 -10.90 -11.79 -10.01
CA GLY A 38 -12.28 -12.07 -9.57
C GLY A 38 -12.84 -11.02 -8.60
N ILE A 39 -12.39 -9.77 -8.71
CA ILE A 39 -12.82 -8.65 -7.89
C ILE A 39 -14.11 -8.09 -8.48
N ASN A 40 -15.17 -8.13 -7.67
CA ASN A 40 -16.51 -7.78 -8.12
C ASN A 40 -16.69 -6.28 -8.49
N ASP A 41 -15.82 -5.41 -7.97
CA ASP A 41 -15.90 -3.97 -8.19
C ASP A 41 -14.51 -3.40 -8.50
N LYS A 42 -14.34 -2.90 -9.74
CA LYS A 42 -13.09 -2.29 -10.21
C LYS A 42 -12.68 -1.06 -9.40
N ASP A 43 -13.62 -0.36 -8.78
CA ASP A 43 -13.30 0.82 -7.97
C ASP A 43 -12.58 0.43 -6.68
N ARG A 44 -12.67 -0.84 -6.25
CA ARG A 44 -11.82 -1.35 -5.16
C ARG A 44 -10.35 -1.34 -5.53
N VAL A 45 -10.01 -1.74 -6.76
CA VAL A 45 -8.63 -1.67 -7.26
C VAL A 45 -8.14 -0.23 -7.23
N LYS A 46 -8.95 0.72 -7.71
CA LYS A 46 -8.64 2.16 -7.67
C LYS A 46 -8.37 2.65 -6.24
N VAL A 47 -9.18 2.25 -5.26
CA VAL A 47 -8.98 2.59 -3.84
C VAL A 47 -7.68 2.01 -3.31
N TRP A 48 -7.35 0.75 -3.63
CA TRP A 48 -6.08 0.13 -3.24
C TRP A 48 -4.89 0.87 -3.82
N MET A 49 -4.92 1.23 -5.11
CA MET A 49 -3.87 2.05 -5.73
C MET A 49 -3.68 3.38 -5.02
N ARG A 50 -4.78 4.04 -4.63
CA ARG A 50 -4.70 5.31 -3.88
C ARG A 50 -4.05 5.12 -2.51
N LYS A 51 -4.42 4.06 -1.78
CA LYS A 51 -3.83 3.76 -0.47
C LYS A 51 -2.36 3.40 -0.58
N TYR A 52 -2.01 2.57 -1.56
CA TYR A 52 -0.63 2.18 -1.84
C TYR A 52 0.25 3.38 -2.19
N ARG A 53 -0.23 4.30 -3.05
CA ARG A 53 0.53 5.54 -3.35
C ARG A 53 0.79 6.42 -2.13
N LYS A 54 -0.08 6.36 -1.11
CA LYS A 54 0.04 7.19 0.09
C LYS A 54 0.91 6.53 1.18
N GLN A 55 0.84 5.22 1.33
CA GLN A 55 1.35 4.49 2.51
C GLN A 55 2.11 3.19 2.14
N GLY A 56 2.32 2.91 0.86
CA GLY A 56 2.87 1.63 0.40
C GLY A 56 1.97 0.45 0.78
N GLU A 57 2.59 -0.70 1.03
CA GLU A 57 1.90 -1.94 1.41
C GLU A 57 1.07 -1.78 2.68
N PHE A 58 1.52 -0.97 3.63
CA PHE A 58 0.77 -0.69 4.87
C PHE A 58 -0.62 -0.10 4.63
N GLY A 59 -0.81 0.63 3.53
CA GLY A 59 -2.13 1.14 3.15
C GLY A 59 -3.13 0.05 2.78
N LEU A 60 -2.66 -1.18 2.51
CA LEU A 60 -3.47 -2.32 2.09
C LEU A 60 -3.86 -3.25 3.25
N LEU A 61 -3.19 -3.12 4.40
CA LEU A 61 -3.50 -3.85 5.64
C LEU A 61 -4.96 -3.61 6.07
N ASP A 62 -5.63 -4.66 6.56
CA ASP A 62 -6.92 -4.47 7.25
C ASP A 62 -6.67 -3.95 8.66
N GLN A 63 -7.07 -2.71 8.89
CA GLN A 63 -6.85 -1.99 10.15
C GLN A 63 -8.02 -2.16 11.13
N ARG A 64 -9.09 -2.87 10.73
CA ARG A 64 -10.24 -3.12 11.60
C ARG A 64 -9.81 -3.92 12.84
N GLY A 65 -10.09 -3.38 14.02
CA GLY A 65 -9.75 -4.02 15.31
C GLY A 65 -8.30 -3.88 15.76
N ARG A 66 -7.43 -3.19 15.01
CA ARG A 66 -6.05 -2.89 15.43
C ARG A 66 -6.00 -1.49 16.07
N ARG A 67 -5.50 -1.36 17.30
CA ARG A 67 -5.29 -0.06 17.98
C ARG A 67 -4.26 0.77 17.20
N GLU A 68 -4.57 2.04 16.96
CA GLU A 68 -3.76 3.03 16.21
C GLU A 68 -2.28 3.13 16.66
N VAL A 69 -1.99 2.75 17.91
CA VAL A 69 -0.68 2.91 18.55
C VAL A 69 0.46 2.21 17.79
N TYR A 70 0.23 1.03 17.23
CA TYR A 70 1.27 0.29 16.49
C TYR A 70 1.52 0.85 15.07
N LEU A 71 0.52 1.50 14.48
CA LEU A 71 0.63 2.09 13.13
C LEU A 71 1.49 3.36 13.11
N ASP A 72 1.62 4.05 14.25
CA ASP A 72 2.47 5.23 14.37
C ASP A 72 3.95 4.86 14.53
N GLN A 73 4.25 3.79 15.28
CA GLN A 73 5.63 3.32 15.45
C GLN A 73 6.25 2.84 14.15
N ASP A 74 5.60 1.96 13.39
CA ASP A 74 6.16 1.45 12.13
C ASP A 74 6.30 2.58 11.08
N ARG A 75 5.37 3.53 11.07
CA ARG A 75 5.43 4.72 10.20
C ARG A 75 6.59 5.63 10.60
N TYR A 76 6.81 5.82 11.89
CA TYR A 76 7.92 6.60 12.42
C TYR A 76 9.26 5.93 12.10
N VAL A 77 9.34 4.61 12.30
CA VAL A 77 10.53 3.79 11.98
C VAL A 77 10.86 3.90 10.49
N HIS A 78 9.90 3.68 9.59
CA HIS A 78 10.18 3.79 8.14
C HIS A 78 10.58 5.20 7.70
N LYS A 79 9.99 6.24 8.30
CA LYS A 79 10.40 7.63 8.04
C LYS A 79 11.86 7.82 8.45
N ILE A 80 12.22 7.37 9.64
CA ILE A 80 13.59 7.45 10.18
C ILE A 80 14.56 6.63 9.33
N GLU A 81 14.21 5.42 8.92
CA GLU A 81 15.06 4.58 8.07
C GLU A 81 15.37 5.27 6.74
N ARG A 82 14.37 5.89 6.12
CA ARG A 82 14.55 6.64 4.88
C ARG A 82 15.39 7.90 5.08
N GLU A 83 15.19 8.64 6.16
CA GLU A 83 16.02 9.80 6.52
C GLU A 83 17.48 9.36 6.75
N ASN A 84 17.69 8.27 7.49
CA ASN A 84 19.02 7.68 7.70
C ASN A 84 19.70 7.26 6.40
N GLU A 85 18.96 6.65 5.47
CA GLU A 85 19.49 6.27 4.16
C GLU A 85 20.01 7.48 3.38
N ILE A 86 19.24 8.57 3.36
CA ILE A 86 19.62 9.81 2.67
C ILE A 86 20.83 10.45 3.34
N LEU A 87 20.83 10.55 4.68
CA LEU A 87 21.94 11.13 5.43
C LEU A 87 23.25 10.35 5.24
N LYS A 88 23.19 9.02 5.22
CA LYS A 88 24.36 8.17 4.93
C LYS A 88 24.92 8.45 3.54
N LYS A 89 24.07 8.56 2.52
CA LYS A 89 24.50 8.90 1.14
C LYS A 89 25.12 10.30 1.07
N CYS A 90 24.54 11.29 1.75
CA CYS A 90 25.10 12.64 1.81
C CYS A 90 26.48 12.66 2.47
N LEU A 91 26.66 11.90 3.56
CA LEU A 91 27.96 11.77 4.23
C LEU A 91 29.00 11.11 3.33
N GLU A 92 28.64 10.05 2.60
CA GLU A 92 29.55 9.40 1.65
C GLU A 92 30.03 10.34 0.54
N ILE A 93 29.14 11.20 0.04
CA ILE A 93 29.49 12.22 -0.96
C ILE A 93 30.44 13.25 -0.36
N TRP A 94 30.10 13.77 0.82
CA TRP A 94 30.90 14.77 1.50
C TRP A 94 32.32 14.27 1.85
N MET A 95 32.45 13.01 2.27
CA MET A 95 33.75 12.38 2.51
C MET A 95 34.57 12.08 1.25
N ARG A 96 33.95 12.11 0.06
CA ARG A 96 34.63 11.92 -1.24
C ARG A 96 35.14 13.21 -1.85
N GLU A 97 34.48 14.33 -1.55
CA GLU A 97 34.78 15.65 -2.10
C GLU A 97 35.69 16.49 -1.18
N GLY A 98 35.94 16.03 0.05
CA GLY A 98 36.84 16.63 1.03
C GLY A 98 38.23 16.00 1.09
#